data_AF-A0AAD6HAW9-F1
#
_entry.id   AF-A0AAD6HAW9-F1
#
_cell.length_a   1.000
_cell.length_b   1.000
_cell.length_c   1.000
_cell.angle_alpha   90.00
_cell.angle_beta   90.00
_cell.angle_gamma   90.00
#
_symmetry.space_group_name_H-M   'P 1'
#
loop_
_entity.id
_entity.type
_entity.pdbx_description
1 polymer ?
#
loop_
_entity_poly.entity_id
_entity_poly.type
_entity_poly.pdbx_seq_one_letter_code
_entity_poly.pdbx_strand_id
1 'polypeptide(L)'
;MCVSHNDEEPQATEPKGHKRNLSQGTDASPVRRSKRQRSSTNLKELSSKESDSEADQHLKSPEGKPKQTKKTQAASATKKAAPKKKTVCQESAEVKAESDAEPEAPKPKPARKRVTKTKESKETEAMPLAARTKGLKMFVGAHVSAAKGVFNSIHNSEQIGGNAFALFLKSQRKWDNPALSDEHRDEFRKLCTEKGYDAAARRHVLPHGSYLVNLAQNDEAKAKQAYTSFLDDLRRCEALGIKLYNFHPGSTNQTPLPEALGRLAKSLTKAITETSTVIPVLETMCGHGNTIGGQLSEFKDLLALIPKEHHDRIGICIDTCHSFAAGYDLVTPKGFKAFLDEFDELIGIRFLKALHLNDSKAPFGSKRDLHANIGTGFLGLRAFHNVMNEPRFEGLPMVLETPIDKVEGMDEDEGSESETGAKKKGKKAKRPAGASAATVQDPGIWAKEIKLLESLIGMDPEGEEFKALEAKLSEEGRETREKQQQQYDKKVETDKKKEAKAKGPGKGQKSLMDMMKAK
;
A
#
# COMPACT_ATOMS: atom_id res chain seq x y z
N MET A 1 -2.03 36.14 -63.37
CA MET A 1 -3.28 35.38 -63.59
C MET A 1 -3.55 34.70 -62.26
N CYS A 2 -4.39 35.24 -61.37
CA CYS A 2 -5.86 35.33 -61.47
C CYS A 2 -6.47 33.92 -61.45
N VAL A 3 -7.38 33.55 -60.56
CA VAL A 3 -8.48 34.34 -59.93
C VAL A 3 -8.53 34.18 -58.39
N SER A 4 -9.25 35.08 -57.70
CA SER A 4 -9.45 35.15 -56.23
C SER A 4 -10.94 34.94 -55.84
N HIS A 5 -11.29 35.12 -54.55
CA HIS A 5 -12.63 35.08 -53.90
C HIS A 5 -12.98 33.71 -53.27
N ASN A 6 -13.23 33.57 -51.95
CA ASN A 6 -14.29 34.13 -51.05
C ASN A 6 -15.62 33.34 -51.20
N ASP A 7 -16.45 33.06 -50.18
CA ASP A 7 -16.40 33.38 -48.73
C ASP A 7 -17.37 32.48 -47.89
N GLU A 8 -17.43 32.73 -46.57
CA GLU A 8 -18.54 32.49 -45.60
C GLU A 8 -18.88 31.09 -44.99
N GLU A 9 -19.31 31.14 -43.71
CA GLU A 9 -20.01 30.08 -42.95
C GLU A 9 -21.52 30.00 -43.33
N PRO A 10 -22.30 29.11 -42.68
CA PRO A 10 -23.24 29.70 -41.70
C PRO A 10 -23.42 28.91 -40.39
N GLN A 11 -23.93 29.62 -39.37
CA GLN A 11 -24.18 29.09 -38.02
C GLN A 11 -25.59 28.49 -37.81
N ALA A 12 -25.71 27.80 -36.67
CA ALA A 12 -26.84 27.04 -36.15
C ALA A 12 -28.26 27.66 -36.18
N THR A 13 -29.27 26.78 -36.26
CA THR A 13 -30.63 27.01 -35.68
C THR A 13 -31.21 25.69 -35.11
N GLU A 14 -31.85 25.75 -33.93
CA GLU A 14 -32.88 24.77 -33.54
C GLU A 14 -34.21 25.10 -34.25
N PRO A 15 -35.24 24.21 -34.22
CA PRO A 15 -36.30 24.48 -33.23
C PRO A 15 -37.13 23.28 -32.69
N LYS A 16 -37.53 23.41 -31.41
CA LYS A 16 -38.88 23.09 -30.86
C LYS A 16 -39.43 21.65 -30.95
N GLY A 17 -39.21 20.89 -29.89
CA GLY A 17 -40.20 20.70 -28.82
C GLY A 17 -41.57 20.05 -29.10
N HIS A 18 -41.96 19.10 -28.26
CA HIS A 18 -43.33 18.57 -28.19
C HIS A 18 -43.80 18.36 -26.74
N LYS A 19 -44.96 18.90 -26.38
CA LYS A 19 -45.66 18.61 -25.12
C LYS A 19 -46.69 17.50 -25.35
N ARG A 20 -46.91 16.64 -24.34
CA ARG A 20 -48.23 16.06 -24.05
C ARG A 20 -48.35 15.71 -22.57
N ASN A 21 -49.58 15.43 -22.13
CA ASN A 21 -50.04 15.77 -20.78
C ASN A 21 -50.25 14.56 -19.86
N LEU A 22 -50.46 14.81 -18.56
CA LEU A 22 -50.80 13.79 -17.57
C LEU A 22 -52.19 13.17 -17.79
N SER A 23 -52.36 11.93 -17.34
CA SER A 23 -53.65 11.37 -16.91
C SER A 23 -53.45 10.47 -15.68
N GLN A 24 -54.44 10.45 -14.79
CA GLN A 24 -54.38 9.87 -13.43
C GLN A 24 -54.46 8.33 -13.42
N GLY A 25 -53.98 7.69 -12.34
CA GLY A 25 -54.12 6.24 -12.12
C GLY A 25 -53.55 5.79 -10.76
N THR A 26 -54.42 5.59 -9.78
CA THR A 26 -54.13 5.26 -8.37
C THR A 26 -53.55 3.87 -8.14
N ASP A 27 -52.56 3.74 -7.24
CA ASP A 27 -52.76 3.10 -5.92
C ASP A 27 -51.67 3.57 -4.91
N ALA A 28 -51.80 3.28 -3.62
CA ALA A 28 -51.01 3.95 -2.57
C ALA A 28 -50.69 3.13 -1.29
N SER A 29 -49.65 3.62 -0.57
CA SER A 29 -49.35 3.41 0.88
C SER A 29 -48.36 2.29 1.26
N PRO A 30 -47.63 2.43 2.40
CA PRO A 30 -46.96 3.67 2.84
C PRO A 30 -45.55 3.44 3.43
N VAL A 31 -44.67 4.45 3.32
CA VAL A 31 -43.36 4.46 4.01
C VAL A 31 -43.53 4.77 5.51
N ARG A 32 -42.94 3.95 6.38
CA ARG A 32 -42.88 4.20 7.84
C ARG A 32 -41.83 5.27 8.17
N ARG A 33 -42.26 6.41 8.72
CA ARG A 33 -41.38 7.45 9.29
C ARG A 33 -41.76 7.71 10.76
N SER A 34 -40.91 7.30 11.69
CA SER A 34 -41.15 7.46 13.13
C SER A 34 -40.94 8.90 13.61
N LYS A 35 -41.68 9.31 14.64
CA LYS A 35 -41.71 10.71 15.12
C LYS A 35 -40.57 11.02 16.08
N ARG A 36 -40.02 12.24 15.92
CA ARG A 36 -39.25 12.96 16.94
C ARG A 36 -40.20 13.40 18.05
N GLN A 37 -39.97 13.00 19.30
CA GLN A 37 -40.57 13.66 20.47
C GLN A 37 -39.63 14.74 21.01
N ARG A 38 -40.23 15.84 21.47
CA ARG A 38 -39.62 16.88 22.30
C ARG A 38 -40.67 17.26 23.34
N SER A 39 -40.28 17.35 24.60
CA SER A 39 -41.13 17.91 25.66
C SER A 39 -40.64 19.31 26.05
N SER A 40 -41.63 20.13 26.40
CA SER A 40 -41.60 21.24 27.36
C SER A 40 -40.73 20.96 28.62
N THR A 41 -40.23 21.94 29.37
CA THR A 41 -40.27 23.42 29.29
C THR A 41 -39.25 24.00 30.28
N ASN A 42 -38.65 25.15 29.97
CA ASN A 42 -38.71 26.34 30.84
C ASN A 42 -37.98 27.54 30.20
N LEU A 43 -38.60 28.71 30.31
CA LEU A 43 -37.99 30.01 30.03
C LEU A 43 -37.63 30.67 31.37
N LYS A 44 -36.50 31.37 31.38
CA LYS A 44 -36.31 32.56 32.22
C LYS A 44 -35.65 33.64 31.36
N GLU A 45 -35.97 34.88 31.68
CA GLU A 45 -35.87 36.05 30.82
C GLU A 45 -34.93 37.09 31.44
N LEU A 46 -34.67 38.19 30.70
CA LEU A 46 -34.01 39.44 31.12
C LEU A 46 -32.46 39.33 31.27
N SER A 47 -31.65 40.30 30.82
CA SER A 47 -31.94 41.51 30.02
C SER A 47 -30.69 42.08 29.36
N SER A 48 -30.86 42.82 28.25
CA SER A 48 -30.11 44.02 27.77
C SER A 48 -28.59 44.16 28.07
N LYS A 49 -27.73 44.57 27.13
CA LYS A 49 -27.88 45.73 26.22
C LYS A 49 -27.05 45.59 24.93
N GLU A 50 -27.41 46.38 23.93
CA GLU A 50 -26.62 46.71 22.74
C GLU A 50 -25.67 47.90 23.02
N SER A 51 -24.61 48.04 22.21
CA SER A 51 -24.12 49.33 21.68
C SER A 51 -22.99 49.12 20.66
N ASP A 52 -23.16 49.62 19.44
CA ASP A 52 -22.11 49.66 18.41
C ASP A 52 -21.06 50.75 18.66
N SER A 53 -19.89 50.63 18.01
CA SER A 53 -19.24 51.73 17.25
C SER A 53 -17.95 51.25 16.56
N GLU A 54 -17.49 52.01 15.56
CA GLU A 54 -16.50 51.58 14.56
C GLU A 54 -15.11 52.27 14.69
N ALA A 55 -14.17 51.74 13.90
CA ALA A 55 -13.13 52.45 13.14
C ALA A 55 -11.79 52.93 13.78
N ASP A 56 -10.73 52.56 13.02
CA ASP A 56 -9.55 53.35 12.61
C ASP A 56 -8.33 53.67 13.53
N GLN A 57 -7.26 52.89 13.22
CA GLN A 57 -5.98 53.33 12.65
C GLN A 57 -4.93 54.18 13.41
N HIS A 58 -3.72 53.59 13.42
CA HIS A 58 -2.40 54.19 13.10
C HIS A 58 -1.42 54.74 14.19
N LEU A 59 -0.27 54.04 14.25
CA LEU A 59 1.13 54.53 14.29
C LEU A 59 1.88 54.92 15.59
N LYS A 60 3.11 54.38 15.64
CA LYS A 60 4.40 54.86 16.19
C LYS A 60 4.73 54.73 17.69
N SER A 61 5.91 54.16 17.91
CA SER A 61 6.72 54.21 19.15
C SER A 61 7.47 55.55 19.30
N PRO A 62 8.04 55.81 20.49
CA PRO A 62 9.47 56.17 20.53
C PRO A 62 10.26 55.48 21.67
N GLU A 63 11.57 55.75 21.72
CA GLU A 63 12.55 55.15 22.66
C GLU A 63 12.75 55.96 23.96
N GLY A 64 13.35 55.33 25.00
CA GLY A 64 13.83 56.06 26.20
C GLY A 64 14.65 55.20 27.20
N LYS A 65 15.84 55.68 27.58
CA LYS A 65 16.71 55.18 28.69
C LYS A 65 16.79 56.31 29.77
N PRO A 66 17.60 56.31 30.88
CA PRO A 66 18.66 55.36 31.29
C PRO A 66 18.95 55.16 32.83
N LYS A 67 20.04 54.41 33.12
CA LYS A 67 21.06 54.55 34.21
C LYS A 67 20.88 53.96 35.65
N GLN A 68 21.80 53.03 35.96
CA GLN A 68 22.64 52.89 37.20
C GLN A 68 21.94 52.40 38.50
N THR A 69 22.63 51.82 39.52
CA THR A 69 24.08 51.75 39.89
C THR A 69 24.59 50.37 40.37
N LYS A 70 25.90 50.10 40.17
CA LYS A 70 26.97 49.49 41.04
C LYS A 70 26.60 48.42 42.12
N LYS A 71 27.44 47.45 42.53
CA LYS A 71 28.92 47.19 42.53
C LYS A 71 29.12 45.67 42.84
N THR A 72 30.16 44.86 42.56
CA THR A 72 31.48 44.90 41.86
C THR A 72 31.66 43.50 41.18
N GLN A 73 32.75 42.72 41.04
CA GLN A 73 34.24 42.73 41.13
C GLN A 73 34.68 41.60 40.15
N ALA A 74 35.65 41.73 39.23
CA ALA A 74 37.12 41.76 39.33
C ALA A 74 37.76 40.53 40.01
N ALA A 75 38.77 39.84 39.45
CA ALA A 75 39.64 40.11 38.28
C ALA A 75 39.57 38.99 37.20
N SER A 76 39.93 39.12 35.90
CA SER A 76 40.98 39.84 35.14
C SER A 76 42.37 39.15 35.12
N ALA A 77 43.10 38.98 34.00
CA ALA A 77 42.78 39.23 32.56
C ALA A 77 43.88 38.75 31.56
N THR A 78 43.48 38.37 30.32
CA THR A 78 44.22 38.56 29.02
C THR A 78 45.56 37.80 28.75
N LYS A 79 46.11 37.63 27.52
CA LYS A 79 45.80 38.16 26.15
C LYS A 79 46.32 37.26 24.98
N LYS A 80 45.83 37.56 23.76
CA LYS A 80 46.16 37.18 22.35
C LYS A 80 47.67 37.06 21.97
N ALA A 81 48.11 36.50 20.81
CA ALA A 81 47.58 35.51 19.83
C ALA A 81 48.54 35.22 18.62
N ALA A 82 48.46 34.02 18.02
CA ALA A 82 48.75 33.67 16.59
C ALA A 82 50.23 33.70 16.05
N PRO A 83 50.54 33.37 14.76
CA PRO A 83 50.68 31.97 14.27
C PRO A 83 51.88 31.68 13.30
N LYS A 84 52.24 30.39 13.02
CA LYS A 84 52.84 29.87 11.74
C LYS A 84 52.96 28.31 11.65
N LYS A 85 53.63 27.77 10.61
CA LYS A 85 53.49 26.37 10.05
C LYS A 85 54.82 25.61 9.78
N LYS A 86 54.73 24.26 9.63
CA LYS A 86 55.75 23.25 9.18
C LYS A 86 56.84 22.92 10.24
N THR A 87 57.58 21.78 10.23
CA THR A 87 57.93 20.77 9.18
C THR A 87 57.93 19.30 9.73
N VAL A 88 58.50 18.31 9.00
CA VAL A 88 58.37 16.83 9.16
C VAL A 88 59.72 16.12 9.45
N CYS A 89 59.72 15.04 10.26
CA CYS A 89 60.48 13.75 10.21
C CYS A 89 60.05 12.86 11.43
N GLN A 90 60.13 11.51 11.53
CA GLN A 90 60.62 10.36 10.70
C GLN A 90 61.97 9.70 11.10
N GLU A 91 62.07 8.36 10.91
CA GLU A 91 63.16 7.39 11.29
C GLU A 91 63.27 7.10 12.83
N SER A 92 63.39 5.89 13.43
CA SER A 92 63.90 4.50 13.15
C SER A 92 65.32 4.24 13.74
N ALA A 93 65.70 3.10 14.33
CA ALA A 93 65.04 1.84 14.76
C ALA A 93 65.94 1.03 15.76
N GLU A 94 65.49 -0.15 16.21
CA GLU A 94 66.27 -1.27 16.86
C GLU A 94 66.98 -0.99 18.20
N VAL A 95 67.19 -1.92 19.17
CA VAL A 95 66.83 -3.33 19.43
C VAL A 95 66.40 -3.44 20.93
N LYS A 96 66.12 -4.54 21.65
CA LYS A 96 66.16 -6.03 21.58
C LYS A 96 64.96 -6.53 22.48
N ALA A 97 64.51 -7.79 22.71
CA ALA A 97 65.09 -9.14 22.89
C ALA A 97 65.94 -9.29 24.20
N GLU A 98 65.99 -10.39 24.97
CA GLU A 98 65.50 -11.79 24.96
C GLU A 98 65.21 -12.23 26.44
N SER A 99 64.55 -13.34 26.82
CA SER A 99 63.44 -14.15 26.27
C SER A 99 63.11 -15.30 27.27
N ASP A 100 61.84 -15.61 27.61
CA ASP A 100 61.47 -16.83 28.38
C ASP A 100 60.09 -17.42 27.97
N ALA A 101 59.75 -18.62 28.46
CA ALA A 101 59.06 -19.67 27.68
C ALA A 101 57.50 -19.74 27.62
N GLU A 102 57.02 -20.66 26.77
CA GLU A 102 55.65 -20.81 26.18
C GLU A 102 54.77 -21.90 26.89
N PRO A 103 53.46 -22.08 26.56
CA PRO A 103 53.10 -22.91 25.38
C PRO A 103 51.86 -22.49 24.52
N GLU A 104 51.82 -23.01 23.28
CA GLU A 104 50.86 -22.78 22.17
C GLU A 104 49.35 -22.53 22.44
N ALA A 105 48.75 -21.75 21.53
CA ALA A 105 47.31 -21.62 21.30
C ALA A 105 46.94 -21.99 19.83
N PRO A 106 45.69 -22.40 19.52
CA PRO A 106 45.35 -23.01 18.22
C PRO A 106 45.30 -22.04 17.03
N LYS A 107 45.76 -22.52 15.87
CA LYS A 107 46.02 -21.76 14.64
C LYS A 107 44.71 -21.28 13.92
N PRO A 108 44.65 -20.02 13.43
CA PRO A 108 43.47 -19.49 12.73
C PRO A 108 43.35 -19.99 11.28
N LYS A 109 42.12 -20.02 10.76
CA LYS A 109 41.79 -20.44 9.38
C LYS A 109 41.97 -19.27 8.39
N PRO A 110 42.37 -19.52 7.13
CA PRO A 110 42.66 -18.45 6.17
C PRO A 110 41.40 -17.68 5.73
N ALA A 111 41.52 -16.36 5.64
CA ALA A 111 40.44 -15.48 5.18
C ALA A 111 40.16 -15.68 3.69
N ARG A 112 38.91 -16.00 3.33
CA ARG A 112 38.46 -16.02 1.93
C ARG A 112 38.51 -14.59 1.36
N LYS A 113 39.35 -14.34 0.36
CA LYS A 113 39.32 -13.08 -0.41
C LYS A 113 37.93 -12.89 -1.01
N ARG A 114 37.32 -11.73 -0.76
CA ARG A 114 36.02 -11.34 -1.32
C ARG A 114 36.20 -11.10 -2.82
N VAL A 115 35.67 -12.00 -3.66
CA VAL A 115 35.74 -11.86 -5.12
C VAL A 115 35.06 -10.56 -5.53
N THR A 116 35.80 -9.72 -6.25
CA THR A 116 35.28 -8.45 -6.77
C THR A 116 34.65 -8.74 -8.13
N LYS A 117 33.34 -8.48 -8.29
CA LYS A 117 32.62 -8.65 -9.57
C LYS A 117 33.36 -7.89 -10.68
N THR A 118 33.70 -8.58 -11.78
CA THR A 118 34.30 -7.98 -12.98
C THR A 118 33.28 -7.14 -13.76
N LYS A 119 33.75 -6.26 -14.65
CA LYS A 119 32.93 -5.24 -15.31
C LYS A 119 31.74 -5.83 -16.10
N GLU A 120 31.97 -6.91 -16.85
CA GLU A 120 30.93 -7.62 -17.60
C GLU A 120 29.77 -8.06 -16.71
N SER A 121 30.05 -8.53 -15.48
CA SER A 121 29.03 -9.00 -14.53
C SER A 121 28.16 -7.89 -13.92
N LYS A 122 28.43 -6.62 -14.25
CA LYS A 122 27.50 -5.48 -14.06
C LYS A 122 26.71 -5.15 -15.32
N GLU A 123 27.28 -5.37 -16.50
CA GLU A 123 26.64 -5.09 -17.79
C GLU A 123 25.55 -6.15 -18.09
N THR A 124 25.76 -7.42 -17.68
CA THR A 124 24.68 -8.43 -17.64
C THR A 124 23.62 -8.17 -16.55
N GLU A 125 23.94 -7.36 -15.54
CA GLU A 125 22.98 -6.87 -14.52
C GLU A 125 22.21 -5.62 -14.99
N ALA A 126 22.55 -5.06 -16.16
CA ALA A 126 22.00 -3.80 -16.67
C ALA A 126 20.98 -3.96 -17.81
N MET A 127 20.80 -5.17 -18.36
CA MET A 127 19.73 -5.46 -19.31
C MET A 127 18.42 -5.78 -18.56
N PRO A 128 17.28 -5.16 -18.91
CA PRO A 128 16.01 -5.47 -18.26
C PRO A 128 15.51 -6.87 -18.67
N LEU A 129 14.90 -7.57 -17.73
CA LEU A 129 14.28 -8.90 -17.92
C LEU A 129 13.10 -8.82 -18.90
N ALA A 130 12.40 -7.69 -18.93
CA ALA A 130 11.43 -7.35 -19.95
C ALA A 130 11.47 -5.84 -20.27
N ALA A 131 11.32 -5.47 -21.55
CA ALA A 131 11.23 -4.06 -21.93
C ALA A 131 9.86 -3.46 -21.53
N ARG A 132 9.83 -2.22 -21.06
CA ARG A 132 8.57 -1.49 -20.78
C ARG A 132 7.76 -1.25 -22.06
N THR A 133 6.49 -1.64 -22.06
CA THR A 133 5.59 -1.35 -23.19
C THR A 133 5.12 0.11 -23.09
N LYS A 134 5.55 0.95 -24.03
CA LYS A 134 5.20 2.38 -24.06
C LYS A 134 3.84 2.59 -24.71
N GLY A 135 3.13 3.64 -24.29
CA GLY A 135 1.85 4.03 -24.90
C GLY A 135 0.60 3.30 -24.39
N LEU A 136 0.76 2.24 -23.57
CA LEU A 136 -0.36 1.65 -22.85
C LEU A 136 -0.98 2.65 -21.88
N LYS A 137 -2.31 2.54 -21.70
CA LYS A 137 -3.06 3.31 -20.70
C LYS A 137 -3.14 2.60 -19.34
N MET A 138 -2.97 1.29 -19.31
CA MET A 138 -2.98 0.47 -18.10
C MET A 138 -1.54 0.41 -17.56
N PHE A 139 -1.28 1.00 -16.39
CA PHE A 139 0.08 1.12 -15.85
C PHE A 139 0.40 -0.01 -14.87
N VAL A 140 0.68 -1.19 -15.42
CA VAL A 140 1.03 -2.40 -14.67
C VAL A 140 2.49 -2.36 -14.19
N GLY A 141 2.75 -2.85 -12.98
CA GLY A 141 4.07 -3.12 -12.43
C GLY A 141 3.98 -3.93 -11.14
N ALA A 142 4.93 -3.78 -10.22
CA ALA A 142 4.98 -4.57 -8.98
C ALA A 142 5.44 -3.77 -7.74
N HIS A 143 5.26 -4.34 -6.55
CA HIS A 143 5.81 -3.82 -5.30
C HIS A 143 7.32 -4.14 -5.18
N VAL A 144 8.14 -3.36 -5.86
CA VAL A 144 9.58 -3.56 -5.95
C VAL A 144 10.34 -3.13 -4.69
N SER A 145 11.57 -3.65 -4.54
CA SER A 145 12.44 -3.32 -3.41
C SER A 145 13.02 -1.90 -3.52
N ALA A 146 13.00 -1.16 -2.41
CA ALA A 146 13.70 0.12 -2.22
C ALA A 146 14.99 -0.03 -1.37
N ALA A 147 15.52 -1.26 -1.26
CA ALA A 147 16.72 -1.52 -0.47
C ALA A 147 17.92 -0.67 -0.93
N LYS A 148 18.74 -0.23 0.03
CA LYS A 148 19.88 0.70 -0.14
C LYS A 148 19.52 2.13 -0.56
N GLY A 149 18.27 2.43 -0.92
CA GLY A 149 17.81 3.78 -1.25
C GLY A 149 16.57 3.76 -2.14
N VAL A 150 15.65 4.73 -1.95
CA VAL A 150 14.37 4.79 -2.66
C VAL A 150 14.52 4.86 -4.18
N PHE A 151 15.58 5.49 -4.68
CA PHE A 151 15.93 5.56 -6.10
C PHE A 151 16.07 4.17 -6.78
N ASN A 152 16.49 3.13 -6.04
CA ASN A 152 16.60 1.77 -6.59
C ASN A 152 15.25 1.15 -6.99
N SER A 153 14.13 1.64 -6.45
CA SER A 153 12.79 1.18 -6.89
C SER A 153 12.56 1.45 -8.38
N ILE A 154 13.08 2.56 -8.91
CA ILE A 154 12.94 2.95 -10.31
C ILE A 154 13.73 1.98 -11.21
N HIS A 155 14.96 1.62 -10.81
CA HIS A 155 15.76 0.62 -11.52
C HIS A 155 15.12 -0.77 -11.47
N ASN A 156 14.61 -1.18 -10.31
CA ASN A 156 13.96 -2.48 -10.13
C ASN A 156 12.63 -2.57 -10.90
N SER A 157 11.86 -1.48 -11.01
CA SER A 157 10.66 -1.39 -11.85
C SER A 157 11.00 -1.44 -13.34
N GLU A 158 12.03 -0.70 -13.77
CA GLU A 158 12.53 -0.74 -15.15
C GLU A 158 13.04 -2.14 -15.54
N GLN A 159 13.73 -2.83 -14.62
CA GLN A 159 14.26 -4.18 -14.83
C GLN A 159 13.16 -5.21 -15.14
N ILE A 160 11.99 -5.12 -14.50
CA ILE A 160 10.85 -6.02 -14.74
C ILE A 160 9.91 -5.53 -15.86
N GLY A 161 10.24 -4.43 -16.53
CA GLY A 161 9.40 -3.86 -17.59
C GLY A 161 8.15 -3.12 -17.07
N GLY A 162 8.12 -2.75 -15.78
CA GLY A 162 6.97 -2.12 -15.13
C GLY A 162 6.74 -0.67 -15.57
N ASN A 163 5.47 -0.32 -15.76
CA ASN A 163 4.98 1.03 -16.04
C ASN A 163 4.41 1.75 -14.80
N ALA A 164 4.16 1.03 -13.71
CA ALA A 164 4.03 1.58 -12.36
C ALA A 164 4.91 0.80 -11.37
N PHE A 165 4.95 1.23 -10.11
CA PHE A 165 5.46 0.42 -9.01
C PHE A 165 4.95 0.89 -7.64
N ALA A 166 4.98 -0.04 -6.68
CA ALA A 166 4.92 0.27 -5.25
C ALA A 166 6.30 0.10 -4.59
N LEU A 167 6.46 0.69 -3.40
CA LEU A 167 7.64 0.56 -2.56
C LEU A 167 7.31 0.88 -1.10
N PHE A 168 8.05 0.29 -0.16
CA PHE A 168 8.10 0.80 1.22
C PHE A 168 9.09 1.97 1.30
N LEU A 169 8.64 3.12 1.83
CA LEU A 169 9.45 4.34 1.97
C LEU A 169 10.52 4.24 3.09
N LYS A 170 10.33 3.30 4.01
CA LYS A 170 11.20 2.97 5.16
C LYS A 170 10.94 1.51 5.59
N SER A 171 11.59 1.03 6.65
CA SER A 171 11.42 -0.37 7.10
C SER A 171 10.01 -0.59 7.65
N GLN A 172 9.17 -1.31 6.90
CA GLN A 172 7.82 -1.69 7.31
C GLN A 172 7.77 -2.55 8.60
N ARG A 173 8.91 -3.13 9.00
CA ARG A 173 9.06 -4.00 10.17
C ARG A 173 9.46 -3.28 11.47
N LYS A 174 9.65 -1.94 11.46
CA LYS A 174 10.15 -1.16 12.60
C LYS A 174 9.52 0.23 12.64
N TRP A 175 9.30 0.76 13.84
CA TRP A 175 8.85 2.13 14.06
C TRP A 175 9.96 3.14 13.78
N ASP A 176 11.10 2.99 14.46
CA ASP A 176 12.26 3.86 14.29
C ASP A 176 12.98 3.58 12.96
N ASN A 177 13.26 4.66 12.24
CA ASN A 177 13.76 4.66 10.87
C ASN A 177 14.57 5.95 10.62
N PRO A 178 15.69 5.89 9.88
CA PRO A 178 16.43 7.09 9.53
C PRO A 178 15.58 8.07 8.71
N ALA A 179 15.92 9.36 8.79
CA ALA A 179 15.39 10.39 7.91
C ALA A 179 15.64 10.04 6.44
N LEU A 180 14.79 10.54 5.54
CA LEU A 180 15.07 10.50 4.10
C LEU A 180 16.30 11.38 3.82
N SER A 181 17.31 10.83 3.16
CA SER A 181 18.48 11.61 2.73
C SER A 181 18.12 12.49 1.52
N ASP A 182 18.68 13.68 1.47
CA ASP A 182 18.47 14.65 0.40
C ASP A 182 18.99 14.13 -0.95
N GLU A 183 20.13 13.43 -0.92
CA GLU A 183 20.74 12.79 -2.09
C GLU A 183 19.84 11.67 -2.64
N HIS A 184 19.28 10.84 -1.75
CA HIS A 184 18.33 9.79 -2.14
C HIS A 184 16.99 10.35 -2.65
N ARG A 185 16.55 11.50 -2.12
CA ARG A 185 15.36 12.22 -2.59
C ARG A 185 15.55 12.75 -4.00
N ASP A 186 16.66 13.45 -4.23
CA ASP A 186 16.85 14.18 -5.49
C ASP A 186 17.29 13.25 -6.63
N GLU A 187 18.04 12.18 -6.38
CA GLU A 187 18.29 11.13 -7.38
C GLU A 187 16.99 10.37 -7.75
N PHE A 188 16.08 10.13 -6.79
CA PHE A 188 14.77 9.54 -7.10
C PHE A 188 13.94 10.46 -8.01
N ARG A 189 13.87 11.76 -7.72
CA ARG A 189 13.16 12.76 -8.54
C ARG A 189 13.76 12.88 -9.95
N LYS A 190 15.08 12.91 -10.05
CA LYS A 190 15.84 12.91 -11.30
C LYS A 190 15.52 11.65 -12.13
N LEU A 191 15.67 10.46 -11.55
CA LEU A 191 15.38 9.21 -12.26
C LEU A 191 13.89 9.07 -12.65
N CYS A 192 12.94 9.55 -11.84
CA CYS A 192 11.53 9.61 -12.24
C CYS A 192 11.34 10.41 -13.53
N THR A 193 12.05 11.54 -13.65
CA THR A 193 12.03 12.40 -14.85
C THR A 193 12.73 11.72 -16.03
N GLU A 194 13.96 11.25 -15.84
CA GLU A 194 14.79 10.59 -16.87
C GLU A 194 14.16 9.31 -17.43
N LYS A 195 13.40 8.57 -16.60
CA LYS A 195 12.76 7.29 -16.97
C LYS A 195 11.28 7.40 -17.29
N GLY A 196 10.68 8.60 -17.26
CA GLY A 196 9.26 8.79 -17.55
C GLY A 196 8.34 8.02 -16.59
N TYR A 197 8.58 8.15 -15.29
CA TYR A 197 7.65 7.78 -14.22
C TYR A 197 7.17 9.07 -13.55
N ASP A 198 6.07 9.64 -14.04
CA ASP A 198 5.52 10.85 -13.45
C ASP A 198 4.86 10.58 -12.08
N ALA A 199 5.63 10.81 -11.02
CA ALA A 199 5.20 10.72 -9.63
C ALA A 199 4.18 11.81 -9.23
N ALA A 200 4.12 12.92 -9.97
CA ALA A 200 3.20 14.03 -9.74
C ALA A 200 1.83 13.78 -10.38
N ALA A 201 1.77 13.08 -11.51
CA ALA A 201 0.51 12.79 -12.24
C ALA A 201 -0.44 11.81 -11.55
N ARG A 202 -0.04 11.19 -10.42
CA ARG A 202 -0.79 10.13 -9.69
C ARG A 202 -0.93 8.81 -10.47
N ARG A 203 -0.01 8.53 -11.41
CA ARG A 203 -0.12 7.43 -12.40
C ARG A 203 0.83 6.24 -12.18
N HIS A 204 2.01 6.49 -11.62
CA HIS A 204 3.14 5.55 -11.73
C HIS A 204 3.74 5.07 -10.41
N VAL A 205 3.51 5.78 -9.30
CA VAL A 205 4.17 5.48 -8.02
C VAL A 205 3.13 5.42 -6.91
N LEU A 206 3.04 4.27 -6.24
CA LEU A 206 2.09 3.98 -5.18
C LEU A 206 2.83 3.39 -3.96
N PRO A 207 3.47 4.21 -3.11
CA PRO A 207 4.22 3.69 -1.97
C PRO A 207 3.26 3.08 -0.94
N HIS A 208 3.69 1.98 -0.32
CA HIS A 208 2.90 1.25 0.66
C HIS A 208 3.32 1.60 2.09
N GLY A 209 2.33 1.71 2.99
CA GLY A 209 2.55 1.91 4.41
C GLY A 209 2.94 0.65 5.18
N SER A 210 3.47 0.84 6.39
CA SER A 210 3.76 -0.27 7.31
C SER A 210 2.47 -0.90 7.86
N TYR A 211 2.39 -2.23 7.81
CA TYR A 211 1.34 -3.04 8.46
C TYR A 211 1.28 -2.88 10.00
N LEU A 212 2.24 -2.17 10.61
CA LEU A 212 2.20 -1.80 12.03
C LEU A 212 1.25 -0.61 12.30
N VAL A 213 0.96 0.20 11.28
CA VAL A 213 0.11 1.39 11.40
C VAL A 213 -1.35 0.97 11.48
N ASN A 214 -2.02 1.37 12.57
CA ASN A 214 -3.47 1.30 12.68
C ASN A 214 -3.99 2.67 13.17
N LEU A 215 -4.65 3.43 12.30
CA LEU A 215 -5.20 4.76 12.62
C LEU A 215 -6.55 4.70 13.35
N ALA A 216 -7.18 3.53 13.41
CA ALA A 216 -8.39 3.28 14.20
C ALA A 216 -8.09 2.85 15.66
N GLN A 217 -6.80 2.85 16.06
CA GLN A 217 -6.33 2.47 17.39
C GLN A 217 -7.03 3.28 18.52
N ASN A 218 -7.39 2.61 19.61
CA ASN A 218 -8.05 3.19 20.79
C ASN A 218 -7.08 3.48 21.96
N ASP A 219 -5.96 2.76 22.05
CA ASP A 219 -4.87 3.06 22.97
C ASP A 219 -4.13 4.34 22.54
N GLU A 220 -4.11 5.37 23.38
CA GLU A 220 -3.56 6.69 23.02
C GLU A 220 -2.07 6.67 22.64
N ALA A 221 -1.26 5.84 23.32
CA ALA A 221 0.17 5.76 23.08
C ALA A 221 0.47 5.08 21.74
N LYS A 222 -0.22 3.96 21.46
CA LYS A 222 -0.16 3.25 20.18
C LYS A 222 -0.75 4.10 19.04
N ALA A 223 -1.82 4.84 19.30
CA ALA A 223 -2.45 5.73 18.31
C ALA A 223 -1.50 6.88 17.94
N LYS A 224 -0.86 7.52 18.94
CA LYS A 224 0.18 8.53 18.71
C LYS A 224 1.36 7.97 17.92
N GLN A 225 1.81 6.76 18.22
CA GLN A 225 2.90 6.09 17.50
C GLN A 225 2.53 5.80 16.03
N ALA A 226 1.36 5.21 15.79
CA ALA A 226 0.85 4.93 14.44
C ALA A 226 0.67 6.22 13.62
N TYR A 227 0.03 7.25 14.20
CA TYR A 227 -0.15 8.56 13.56
C TYR A 227 1.19 9.22 13.22
N THR A 228 2.17 9.18 14.12
CA THR A 228 3.49 9.79 13.89
C THR A 228 4.24 9.09 12.76
N SER A 229 4.19 7.76 12.69
CA SER A 229 4.78 7.02 11.56
C SER A 229 4.09 7.37 10.23
N PHE A 230 2.76 7.36 10.22
CA PHE A 230 1.95 7.66 9.04
C PHE A 230 2.20 9.07 8.50
N LEU A 231 2.25 10.08 9.38
CA LEU A 231 2.55 11.46 8.98
C LEU A 231 3.98 11.62 8.42
N ASP A 232 4.97 10.89 8.96
CA ASP A 232 6.32 10.84 8.40
C ASP A 232 6.32 10.18 7.00
N ASP A 233 5.54 9.12 6.77
CA ASP A 233 5.41 8.50 5.44
C ASP A 233 4.75 9.44 4.42
N LEU A 234 3.67 10.13 4.80
CA LEU A 234 3.05 11.16 3.95
C LEU A 234 4.05 12.28 3.61
N ARG A 235 4.82 12.76 4.59
CA ARG A 235 5.87 13.79 4.37
C ARG A 235 7.00 13.29 3.48
N ARG A 236 7.36 11.99 3.55
CA ARG A 236 8.30 11.36 2.61
C ARG A 236 7.74 11.33 1.19
N CYS A 237 6.44 11.05 1.00
CA CYS A 237 5.80 11.18 -0.32
C CYS A 237 5.94 12.62 -0.86
N GLU A 238 5.59 13.64 -0.06
CA GLU A 238 5.70 15.04 -0.49
C GLU A 238 7.15 15.43 -0.82
N ALA A 239 8.10 15.01 0.01
CA ALA A 239 9.53 15.20 -0.23
C ALA A 239 10.00 14.53 -1.53
N LEU A 240 9.48 13.35 -1.87
CA LEU A 240 9.78 12.66 -3.14
C LEU A 240 8.97 13.18 -4.34
N GLY A 241 7.98 14.05 -4.12
CA GLY A 241 7.06 14.55 -5.14
C GLY A 241 5.88 13.62 -5.45
N ILE A 242 5.79 12.47 -4.76
CA ILE A 242 4.78 11.43 -4.96
C ILE A 242 3.43 11.88 -4.40
N LYS A 243 2.35 11.64 -5.15
CA LYS A 243 1.00 12.13 -4.81
C LYS A 243 0.03 11.09 -4.25
N LEU A 244 0.36 9.81 -4.30
CA LEU A 244 -0.44 8.73 -3.68
C LEU A 244 0.34 8.09 -2.53
N TYR A 245 -0.36 7.47 -1.58
CA TYR A 245 0.23 6.66 -0.52
C TYR A 245 -0.77 5.61 -0.05
N ASN A 246 -0.52 4.34 -0.35
CA ASN A 246 -1.43 3.24 -0.01
C ASN A 246 -1.23 2.74 1.41
N PHE A 247 -2.32 2.45 2.11
CA PHE A 247 -2.29 1.81 3.43
C PHE A 247 -3.60 1.06 3.72
N HIS A 248 -3.49 -0.01 4.51
CA HIS A 248 -4.65 -0.70 5.05
C HIS A 248 -5.39 0.22 6.04
N PRO A 249 -6.74 0.33 6.02
CA PRO A 249 -7.50 1.18 6.93
C PRO A 249 -7.24 0.92 8.43
N GLY A 250 -6.81 -0.30 8.77
CA GLY A 250 -6.44 -0.73 10.12
C GLY A 250 -7.42 -1.77 10.67
N SER A 251 -7.65 -1.73 11.98
CA SER A 251 -8.56 -2.68 12.66
C SER A 251 -9.25 -2.05 13.86
N THR A 252 -10.47 -2.50 14.16
CA THR A 252 -11.31 -1.95 15.24
C THR A 252 -10.77 -2.17 16.65
N ASN A 253 -9.78 -3.06 16.80
CA ASN A 253 -9.20 -3.47 18.09
C ASN A 253 -10.27 -3.87 19.13
N GLN A 254 -11.30 -4.60 18.68
CA GLN A 254 -12.43 -5.08 19.50
C GLN A 254 -13.36 -3.97 20.02
N THR A 255 -13.21 -2.73 19.55
CA THR A 255 -14.19 -1.64 19.79
C THR A 255 -15.31 -1.66 18.73
N PRO A 256 -16.47 -1.01 18.97
CA PRO A 256 -17.52 -0.86 17.98
C PRO A 256 -17.03 -0.19 16.69
N LEU A 257 -17.44 -0.71 15.53
CA LEU A 257 -17.02 -0.22 14.22
C LEU A 257 -17.23 1.30 14.03
N PRO A 258 -18.36 1.93 14.40
CA PRO A 258 -18.53 3.38 14.24
C PRO A 258 -17.52 4.23 15.02
N GLU A 259 -17.07 3.77 16.21
CA GLU A 259 -16.04 4.45 16.97
C GLU A 259 -14.66 4.32 16.31
N ALA A 260 -14.37 3.13 15.76
CA ALA A 260 -13.15 2.86 15.04
C ALA A 260 -13.05 3.68 13.75
N LEU A 261 -14.14 3.78 12.97
CA LEU A 261 -14.25 4.67 11.82
C LEU A 261 -14.12 6.14 12.23
N GLY A 262 -14.70 6.56 13.36
CA GLY A 262 -14.52 7.91 13.91
C GLY A 262 -13.07 8.26 14.24
N ARG A 263 -12.29 7.32 14.79
CA ARG A 263 -10.85 7.51 15.06
C ARG A 263 -10.02 7.54 13.78
N LEU A 264 -10.34 6.70 12.80
CA LEU A 264 -9.73 6.69 11.47
C LEU A 264 -10.01 8.01 10.72
N ALA A 265 -11.27 8.44 10.65
CA ALA A 265 -11.71 9.70 10.03
C ALA A 265 -11.00 10.92 10.64
N LYS A 266 -10.94 11.00 11.98
CA LYS A 266 -10.24 12.06 12.71
C LYS A 266 -8.73 12.07 12.40
N SER A 267 -8.11 10.90 12.35
CA SER A 267 -6.68 10.75 12.03
C SER A 267 -6.39 11.18 10.58
N LEU A 268 -7.23 10.78 9.62
CA LEU A 268 -7.09 11.16 8.21
C LEU A 268 -7.30 12.64 7.99
N THR A 269 -8.39 13.21 8.52
CA THR A 269 -8.68 14.65 8.46
C THR A 269 -7.50 15.48 8.98
N LYS A 270 -6.94 15.07 10.12
CA LYS A 270 -5.77 15.70 10.71
C LYS A 270 -4.51 15.57 9.83
N ALA A 271 -4.22 14.37 9.33
CA ALA A 271 -3.04 14.13 8.48
C ALA A 271 -3.12 14.85 7.13
N ILE A 272 -4.31 14.94 6.53
CA ILE A 272 -4.59 15.74 5.33
C ILE A 272 -4.38 17.23 5.61
N THR A 273 -4.75 17.71 6.79
CA THR A 273 -4.50 19.11 7.21
C THR A 273 -3.01 19.41 7.50
N GLU A 274 -2.25 18.43 8.00
CA GLU A 274 -0.82 18.55 8.32
C GLU A 274 0.14 18.26 7.14
N THR A 275 -0.40 18.14 5.91
CA THR A 275 0.30 17.88 4.63
C THR A 275 -0.38 18.64 3.49
N SER A 276 0.25 18.79 2.31
CA SER A 276 -0.26 19.69 1.25
C SER A 276 -0.86 18.98 0.02
N THR A 277 -0.25 17.91 -0.46
CA THR A 277 -0.43 17.42 -1.84
C THR A 277 -0.57 15.90 -1.99
N VAL A 278 -0.16 15.12 -0.99
CA VAL A 278 -0.32 13.65 -1.00
C VAL A 278 -1.75 13.25 -0.66
N ILE A 279 -2.21 12.18 -1.30
CA ILE A 279 -3.51 11.53 -1.12
C ILE A 279 -3.29 10.20 -0.39
N PRO A 280 -3.73 10.07 0.87
CA PRO A 280 -3.89 8.76 1.49
C PRO A 280 -4.89 7.92 0.69
N VAL A 281 -4.45 6.74 0.27
CA VAL A 281 -5.23 5.75 -0.47
C VAL A 281 -5.53 4.59 0.48
N LEU A 282 -6.80 4.39 0.80
CA LEU A 282 -7.27 3.31 1.67
C LEU A 282 -7.50 2.03 0.87
N GLU A 283 -6.93 0.91 1.28
CA GLU A 283 -7.11 -0.35 0.57
C GLU A 283 -8.35 -1.15 1.00
N THR A 284 -9.00 -1.83 0.06
CA THR A 284 -9.95 -2.93 0.32
C THR A 284 -9.24 -4.09 1.03
N MET A 285 -9.79 -4.60 2.12
CA MET A 285 -9.19 -5.68 2.92
C MET A 285 -10.00 -6.98 2.82
N CYS A 286 -9.36 -8.13 3.06
CA CYS A 286 -10.02 -9.45 3.07
C CYS A 286 -11.06 -9.66 4.20
N GLY A 287 -11.42 -8.64 4.98
CA GLY A 287 -12.42 -8.74 6.06
C GLY A 287 -12.04 -9.70 7.20
N HIS A 288 -10.76 -9.93 7.45
CA HIS A 288 -10.29 -10.89 8.45
C HIS A 288 -10.48 -10.39 9.90
N GLY A 289 -11.43 -10.98 10.60
CA GLY A 289 -11.64 -10.76 12.03
C GLY A 289 -12.15 -9.36 12.36
N ASN A 290 -11.22 -8.43 12.62
CA ASN A 290 -11.50 -7.04 13.03
C ASN A 290 -10.90 -6.00 12.07
N THR A 291 -10.38 -6.39 10.90
CA THR A 291 -9.89 -5.45 9.88
C THR A 291 -11.01 -4.54 9.38
N ILE A 292 -10.71 -3.25 9.18
CA ILE A 292 -11.60 -2.27 8.54
C ILE A 292 -11.32 -2.27 7.04
N GLY A 293 -12.36 -2.06 6.22
CA GLY A 293 -12.30 -2.05 4.76
C GLY A 293 -12.72 -3.38 4.13
N GLY A 294 -13.45 -4.24 4.86
CA GLY A 294 -13.93 -5.52 4.35
C GLY A 294 -15.15 -5.39 3.44
N GLN A 295 -16.17 -4.64 3.87
CA GLN A 295 -17.32 -4.28 3.05
C GLN A 295 -17.17 -2.87 2.47
N LEU A 296 -17.63 -2.66 1.23
CA LEU A 296 -17.61 -1.33 0.58
C LEU A 296 -18.42 -0.27 1.37
N SER A 297 -19.42 -0.70 2.15
CA SER A 297 -20.17 0.16 3.07
C SER A 297 -19.32 0.79 4.18
N GLU A 298 -18.22 0.16 4.59
CA GLU A 298 -17.33 0.72 5.62
C GLU A 298 -16.61 1.98 5.12
N PHE A 299 -16.30 2.05 3.82
CA PHE A 299 -15.72 3.22 3.18
C PHE A 299 -16.76 4.35 3.02
N LYS A 300 -18.02 4.00 2.72
CA LYS A 300 -19.14 4.95 2.70
C LYS A 300 -19.32 5.62 4.06
N ASP A 301 -19.37 4.83 5.12
CA ASP A 301 -19.50 5.33 6.50
C ASP A 301 -18.26 6.13 6.93
N LEU A 302 -17.06 5.73 6.51
CA LEU A 302 -15.82 6.50 6.73
C LEU A 302 -15.86 7.86 6.03
N LEU A 303 -16.22 7.91 4.75
CA LEU A 303 -16.29 9.14 3.96
C LEU A 303 -17.38 10.09 4.48
N ALA A 304 -18.47 9.57 5.04
CA ALA A 304 -19.51 10.36 5.71
C ALA A 304 -19.02 11.02 7.02
N LEU A 305 -17.96 10.51 7.65
CA LEU A 305 -17.34 11.06 8.85
C LEU A 305 -16.21 12.06 8.57
N ILE A 306 -15.82 12.24 7.30
CA ILE A 306 -14.72 13.13 6.88
C ILE A 306 -15.31 14.38 6.18
N PRO A 307 -14.84 15.61 6.51
CA PRO A 307 -15.30 16.83 5.85
C PRO A 307 -15.14 16.79 4.33
N LYS A 308 -16.13 17.31 3.60
CA LYS A 308 -16.25 17.17 2.13
C LYS A 308 -15.12 17.88 1.39
N GLU A 309 -14.63 18.99 1.95
CA GLU A 309 -13.46 19.75 1.51
C GLU A 309 -12.14 18.95 1.52
N HIS A 310 -12.12 17.77 2.13
CA HIS A 310 -10.97 16.85 2.10
C HIS A 310 -11.16 15.65 1.17
N HIS A 311 -12.35 15.46 0.56
CA HIS A 311 -12.67 14.27 -0.25
C HIS A 311 -11.77 14.15 -1.49
N ASP A 312 -11.39 15.27 -2.13
CA ASP A 312 -10.46 15.29 -3.28
C ASP A 312 -9.02 14.90 -2.91
N ARG A 313 -8.71 14.81 -1.60
CA ARG A 313 -7.44 14.31 -1.06
C ARG A 313 -7.57 12.95 -0.38
N ILE A 314 -8.61 12.19 -0.69
CA ILE A 314 -8.74 10.77 -0.30
C ILE A 314 -8.81 9.89 -1.54
N GLY A 315 -8.17 8.73 -1.46
CA GLY A 315 -8.22 7.68 -2.45
C GLY A 315 -8.64 6.35 -1.85
N ILE A 316 -9.02 5.41 -2.72
CA ILE A 316 -9.18 4.00 -2.42
C ILE A 316 -8.40 3.18 -3.44
N CYS A 317 -7.80 2.08 -2.99
CA CYS A 317 -7.18 1.05 -3.81
C CYS A 317 -8.06 -0.21 -3.77
N ILE A 318 -8.32 -0.79 -4.94
CA ILE A 318 -8.96 -2.11 -5.02
C ILE A 318 -7.85 -3.15 -5.14
N ASP A 319 -7.68 -3.96 -4.11
CA ASP A 319 -6.95 -5.23 -4.21
C ASP A 319 -7.92 -6.35 -4.62
N THR A 320 -7.54 -7.09 -5.66
CA THR A 320 -8.38 -8.15 -6.22
C THR A 320 -8.50 -9.37 -5.31
N CYS A 321 -7.41 -9.79 -4.64
CA CYS A 321 -7.39 -10.93 -3.72
C CYS A 321 -8.20 -10.63 -2.46
N HIS A 322 -8.04 -9.46 -1.87
CA HIS A 322 -8.77 -8.97 -0.72
C HIS A 322 -10.27 -8.85 -1.00
N SER A 323 -10.66 -8.23 -2.11
CA SER A 323 -12.08 -8.12 -2.50
C SER A 323 -12.73 -9.50 -2.69
N PHE A 324 -12.03 -10.41 -3.35
CA PHE A 324 -12.46 -11.80 -3.55
C PHE A 324 -12.54 -12.61 -2.23
N ALA A 325 -11.57 -12.42 -1.33
CA ALA A 325 -11.55 -13.07 -0.02
C ALA A 325 -12.60 -12.48 0.95
N ALA A 326 -13.00 -11.21 0.77
CA ALA A 326 -14.10 -10.59 1.51
C ALA A 326 -15.47 -11.12 1.05
N GLY A 327 -15.63 -11.38 -0.26
CA GLY A 327 -16.83 -11.99 -0.86
C GLY A 327 -17.36 -11.31 -2.13
N TYR A 328 -16.56 -10.51 -2.82
CA TYR A 328 -16.95 -9.87 -4.08
C TYR A 328 -16.47 -10.69 -5.29
N ASP A 329 -17.40 -11.07 -6.18
CA ASP A 329 -17.08 -11.81 -7.40
C ASP A 329 -16.45 -10.87 -8.44
N LEU A 330 -15.15 -11.04 -8.69
CA LEU A 330 -14.43 -10.34 -9.77
C LEU A 330 -14.20 -11.23 -11.00
N VAL A 331 -14.58 -12.51 -10.92
CA VAL A 331 -14.28 -13.54 -11.92
C VAL A 331 -15.30 -13.48 -13.05
N THR A 332 -16.60 -13.48 -12.73
CA THR A 332 -17.63 -13.41 -13.77
C THR A 332 -17.82 -11.96 -14.23
N PRO A 333 -18.01 -11.69 -15.53
CA PRO A 333 -18.27 -10.32 -16.02
C PRO A 333 -19.50 -9.67 -15.36
N LYS A 334 -20.50 -10.48 -14.95
CA LYS A 334 -21.68 -10.01 -14.21
C LYS A 334 -21.33 -9.61 -12.77
N GLY A 335 -20.57 -10.43 -12.05
CA GLY A 335 -20.12 -10.14 -10.70
C GLY A 335 -19.21 -8.91 -10.67
N PHE A 336 -18.22 -8.87 -11.56
CA PHE A 336 -17.28 -7.77 -11.69
C PHE A 336 -18.01 -6.44 -11.97
N LYS A 337 -19.00 -6.44 -12.88
CA LYS A 337 -19.85 -5.26 -13.09
C LYS A 337 -20.61 -4.89 -11.82
N ALA A 338 -21.27 -5.85 -11.15
CA ALA A 338 -22.05 -5.58 -9.94
C ALA A 338 -21.19 -5.02 -8.79
N PHE A 339 -19.95 -5.49 -8.63
CA PHE A 339 -18.98 -4.95 -7.68
C PHE A 339 -18.61 -3.49 -8.00
N LEU A 340 -18.37 -3.16 -9.27
CA LEU A 340 -18.06 -1.79 -9.67
C LEU A 340 -19.29 -0.85 -9.67
N ASP A 341 -20.49 -1.39 -9.84
CA ASP A 341 -21.75 -0.67 -9.63
C ASP A 341 -21.95 -0.36 -8.12
N GLU A 342 -21.73 -1.33 -7.23
CA GLU A 342 -21.77 -1.13 -5.77
C GLU A 342 -20.68 -0.14 -5.31
N PHE A 343 -19.48 -0.21 -5.88
CA PHE A 343 -18.41 0.75 -5.60
C PHE A 343 -18.82 2.18 -5.99
N ASP A 344 -19.39 2.38 -7.18
CA ASP A 344 -19.81 3.72 -7.62
C ASP A 344 -21.02 4.25 -6.83
N GLU A 345 -21.96 3.39 -6.42
CA GLU A 345 -23.11 3.79 -5.59
C GLU A 345 -22.71 4.13 -4.15
N LEU A 346 -21.88 3.31 -3.50
CA LEU A 346 -21.55 3.47 -2.08
C LEU A 346 -20.44 4.49 -1.85
N ILE A 347 -19.49 4.59 -2.76
CA ILE A 347 -18.25 5.37 -2.61
C ILE A 347 -18.17 6.43 -3.72
N GLY A 348 -18.31 6.01 -4.97
CA GLY A 348 -18.10 6.82 -6.17
C GLY A 348 -16.73 6.58 -6.80
N ILE A 349 -16.70 6.27 -8.09
CA ILE A 349 -15.50 5.91 -8.87
C ILE A 349 -14.41 6.99 -8.81
N ARG A 350 -14.79 8.25 -8.58
CA ARG A 350 -13.85 9.37 -8.38
C ARG A 350 -12.86 9.16 -7.22
N PHE A 351 -13.16 8.29 -6.25
CA PHE A 351 -12.24 7.96 -5.15
C PHE A 351 -11.26 6.86 -5.51
N LEU A 352 -11.48 6.06 -6.56
CA LEU A 352 -10.52 5.05 -6.99
C LEU A 352 -9.21 5.73 -7.44
N LYS A 353 -8.06 5.27 -6.93
CA LYS A 353 -6.73 5.86 -7.23
C LYS A 353 -5.67 4.83 -7.62
N ALA A 354 -5.93 3.55 -7.40
CA ALA A 354 -4.98 2.46 -7.63
C ALA A 354 -5.70 1.11 -7.69
N LEU A 355 -4.99 0.10 -8.21
CA LEU A 355 -5.33 -1.30 -8.01
C LEU A 355 -4.11 -2.10 -7.56
N HIS A 356 -4.31 -3.08 -6.69
CA HIS A 356 -3.37 -4.17 -6.49
C HIS A 356 -3.89 -5.41 -7.23
N LEU A 357 -3.03 -6.01 -8.05
CA LEU A 357 -3.38 -7.13 -8.93
C LEU A 357 -2.80 -8.41 -8.35
N ASN A 358 -3.61 -9.06 -7.51
CA ASN A 358 -3.24 -10.26 -6.78
C ASN A 358 -4.28 -11.36 -7.01
N ASP A 359 -3.87 -12.52 -7.49
CA ASP A 359 -4.72 -13.71 -7.51
C ASP A 359 -4.78 -14.29 -6.07
N SER A 360 -5.74 -15.14 -5.75
CA SER A 360 -5.91 -15.68 -4.40
C SER A 360 -5.54 -17.16 -4.32
N LYS A 361 -4.60 -17.51 -3.43
CA LYS A 361 -4.38 -18.92 -3.05
C LYS A 361 -5.53 -19.47 -2.19
N ALA A 362 -6.45 -18.62 -1.71
CA ALA A 362 -7.53 -19.02 -0.83
C ALA A 362 -8.89 -18.99 -1.56
N PRO A 363 -9.89 -19.81 -1.13
CA PRO A 363 -11.21 -19.82 -1.78
C PRO A 363 -11.95 -18.48 -1.67
N PHE A 364 -12.96 -18.30 -2.52
CA PHE A 364 -13.90 -17.17 -2.48
C PHE A 364 -14.52 -16.98 -1.09
N GLY A 365 -14.61 -15.72 -0.62
CA GLY A 365 -15.20 -15.39 0.68
C GLY A 365 -14.48 -16.00 1.89
N SER A 366 -13.27 -16.55 1.73
CA SER A 366 -12.55 -17.28 2.79
C SER A 366 -11.99 -16.40 3.90
N LYS A 367 -11.97 -15.07 3.73
CA LYS A 367 -11.41 -14.08 4.66
C LYS A 367 -9.94 -14.38 5.02
N ARG A 368 -9.16 -14.74 4.00
CA ARG A 368 -7.71 -15.01 4.05
C ARG A 368 -7.01 -14.20 2.96
N ASP A 369 -6.23 -13.20 3.36
CA ASP A 369 -5.11 -12.67 2.60
C ASP A 369 -4.10 -13.81 2.38
N LEU A 370 -3.92 -14.24 1.11
CA LEU A 370 -2.90 -15.17 0.64
C LEU A 370 -2.71 -15.03 -0.88
N HIS A 371 -1.81 -14.17 -1.35
CA HIS A 371 -1.63 -13.90 -2.78
C HIS A 371 -1.09 -15.11 -3.57
N ALA A 372 -1.63 -15.34 -4.77
CA ALA A 372 -1.19 -16.28 -5.81
C ALA A 372 -0.65 -15.51 -7.04
N ASN A 373 -0.02 -16.22 -7.96
CA ASN A 373 0.39 -15.67 -9.24
C ASN A 373 -0.79 -15.58 -10.22
N ILE A 374 -0.74 -14.62 -11.14
CA ILE A 374 -1.84 -14.28 -12.06
C ILE A 374 -2.34 -15.51 -12.83
N GLY A 375 -3.62 -15.87 -12.66
CA GLY A 375 -4.26 -17.00 -13.32
C GLY A 375 -4.08 -18.35 -12.63
N THR A 376 -3.25 -18.44 -11.58
CA THR A 376 -2.95 -19.69 -10.86
C THR A 376 -3.84 -19.90 -9.62
N GLY A 377 -4.47 -18.86 -9.11
CA GLY A 377 -5.30 -18.91 -7.91
C GLY A 377 -6.79 -19.10 -8.21
N PHE A 378 -7.62 -18.82 -7.21
CA PHE A 378 -9.06 -18.97 -7.27
C PHE A 378 -9.78 -17.81 -7.99
N LEU A 379 -9.09 -16.70 -8.31
CA LEU A 379 -9.63 -15.68 -9.21
C LEU A 379 -9.51 -16.12 -10.68
N GLY A 380 -8.40 -16.79 -11.03
CA GLY A 380 -8.16 -17.27 -12.40
C GLY A 380 -7.94 -16.12 -13.40
N LEU A 381 -7.71 -16.47 -14.67
CA LEU A 381 -7.28 -15.49 -15.67
C LEU A 381 -8.40 -14.50 -16.04
N ARG A 382 -9.67 -14.96 -16.09
CA ARG A 382 -10.82 -14.14 -16.47
C ARG A 382 -11.01 -12.91 -15.56
N ALA A 383 -10.70 -13.00 -14.27
CA ALA A 383 -10.76 -11.84 -13.38
C ALA A 383 -9.81 -10.71 -13.82
N PHE A 384 -8.59 -11.07 -14.23
CA PHE A 384 -7.61 -10.10 -14.71
C PHE A 384 -7.92 -9.62 -16.12
N HIS A 385 -8.56 -10.43 -16.96
CA HIS A 385 -9.11 -9.96 -18.23
C HIS A 385 -10.17 -8.86 -18.03
N ASN A 386 -11.11 -9.08 -17.11
CA ASN A 386 -12.13 -8.07 -16.76
C ASN A 386 -11.48 -6.75 -16.31
N VAL A 387 -10.44 -6.82 -15.47
CA VAL A 387 -9.69 -5.65 -14.97
C VAL A 387 -8.89 -4.94 -16.07
N MET A 388 -8.15 -5.69 -16.89
CA MET A 388 -7.28 -5.14 -17.94
C MET A 388 -8.04 -4.55 -19.13
N ASN A 389 -9.36 -4.73 -19.18
CA ASN A 389 -10.25 -4.19 -20.22
C ASN A 389 -11.32 -3.22 -19.67
N GLU A 390 -11.22 -2.77 -18.41
CA GLU A 390 -12.15 -1.81 -17.79
C GLU A 390 -11.70 -0.35 -18.03
N PRO A 391 -12.42 0.46 -18.85
CA PRO A 391 -11.99 1.82 -19.18
C PRO A 391 -11.90 2.77 -17.98
N ARG A 392 -12.66 2.53 -16.90
CA ARG A 392 -12.60 3.33 -15.67
C ARG A 392 -11.26 3.22 -14.93
N PHE A 393 -10.40 2.26 -15.28
CA PHE A 393 -9.08 2.09 -14.68
C PHE A 393 -7.94 2.67 -15.55
N GLU A 394 -8.24 3.22 -16.73
CA GLU A 394 -7.23 3.85 -17.58
C GLU A 394 -6.47 4.96 -16.83
N GLY A 395 -5.14 4.87 -16.82
CA GLY A 395 -4.27 5.83 -16.16
C GLY A 395 -4.01 5.59 -14.67
N LEU A 396 -4.58 4.55 -14.06
CA LEU A 396 -4.29 4.20 -12.66
C LEU A 396 -3.03 3.31 -12.54
N PRO A 397 -2.25 3.45 -11.44
CA PRO A 397 -1.21 2.49 -11.11
C PRO A 397 -1.82 1.15 -10.72
N MET A 398 -1.28 0.08 -11.31
CA MET A 398 -1.68 -1.31 -11.09
C MET A 398 -0.47 -2.10 -10.61
N VAL A 399 -0.54 -2.69 -9.42
CA VAL A 399 0.62 -3.22 -8.70
C VAL A 399 0.45 -4.70 -8.37
N LEU A 400 1.33 -5.55 -8.91
CA LEU A 400 1.52 -6.92 -8.47
C LEU A 400 2.15 -6.94 -7.07
N GLU A 401 1.52 -7.64 -6.13
CA GLU A 401 2.14 -8.07 -4.85
C GLU A 401 2.18 -9.60 -4.76
N THR A 402 2.25 -10.23 -5.94
CA THR A 402 2.30 -11.67 -6.16
C THR A 402 3.62 -12.25 -5.64
N PRO A 403 3.62 -13.53 -5.24
CA PRO A 403 4.79 -14.18 -4.65
C PRO A 403 5.89 -14.44 -5.71
N ILE A 404 7.15 -14.21 -5.33
CA ILE A 404 8.32 -14.43 -6.20
C ILE A 404 9.41 -15.33 -5.57
N ASP A 405 9.14 -15.95 -4.42
CA ASP A 405 10.10 -16.79 -3.69
C ASP A 405 10.19 -18.21 -4.29
N LYS A 406 11.20 -18.46 -5.14
CA LYS A 406 11.53 -19.80 -5.67
C LYS A 406 12.38 -20.62 -4.69
N VAL A 407 12.25 -21.94 -4.71
CA VAL A 407 13.04 -22.87 -3.87
C VAL A 407 14.43 -23.10 -4.48
N GLU A 408 15.50 -22.93 -3.69
CA GLU A 408 16.87 -23.19 -4.16
C GLU A 408 17.06 -24.61 -4.69
N GLY A 409 17.59 -24.74 -5.91
CA GLY A 409 17.91 -26.02 -6.55
C GLY A 409 16.73 -26.72 -7.22
N MET A 410 15.65 -26.01 -7.52
CA MET A 410 14.62 -26.43 -8.48
C MET A 410 14.62 -25.46 -9.66
N ASP A 411 15.64 -25.61 -10.51
CA ASP A 411 15.65 -25.00 -11.83
C ASP A 411 14.54 -25.63 -12.68
N GLU A 412 13.72 -24.80 -13.31
CA GLU A 412 12.68 -25.23 -14.25
C GLU A 412 13.35 -25.51 -15.60
N ASP A 413 13.34 -26.78 -16.00
CA ASP A 413 13.93 -27.28 -17.25
C ASP A 413 13.09 -26.82 -18.45
N GLU A 414 13.15 -25.53 -18.80
CA GLU A 414 12.62 -24.99 -20.07
C GLU A 414 13.42 -25.64 -21.21
N GLY A 415 12.86 -26.74 -21.74
CA GLY A 415 13.64 -27.80 -22.35
C GLY A 415 14.35 -27.45 -23.64
N SER A 416 15.60 -27.91 -23.74
CA SER A 416 16.26 -28.18 -25.02
C SER A 416 16.18 -29.67 -25.32
N GLU A 417 15.55 -30.05 -26.43
CA GLU A 417 15.58 -31.42 -26.91
C GLU A 417 16.98 -31.76 -27.42
N SER A 418 17.76 -32.48 -26.63
CA SER A 418 18.97 -33.17 -27.08
C SER A 418 18.93 -34.63 -26.64
N GLU A 419 18.72 -35.55 -27.59
CA GLU A 419 18.80 -36.98 -27.33
C GLU A 419 20.22 -37.39 -26.90
N THR A 420 20.37 -37.94 -25.69
CA THR A 420 21.26 -39.10 -25.42
C THR A 420 21.06 -39.61 -23.99
N GLY A 421 20.80 -40.91 -23.83
CA GLY A 421 20.37 -41.46 -22.54
C GLY A 421 21.51 -41.88 -21.60
N ALA A 422 21.52 -41.37 -20.37
CA ALA A 422 22.35 -41.89 -19.28
C ALA A 422 21.70 -41.74 -17.88
N LYS A 423 20.90 -42.74 -17.45
CA LYS A 423 20.21 -42.74 -16.14
C LYS A 423 21.17 -42.90 -14.94
N LYS A 424 21.73 -41.79 -14.44
CA LYS A 424 22.54 -41.77 -13.20
C LYS A 424 21.66 -41.62 -11.96
N LYS A 425 21.40 -42.73 -11.24
CA LYS A 425 20.62 -42.74 -9.98
C LYS A 425 21.38 -42.07 -8.82
N GLY A 426 21.19 -40.76 -8.63
CA GLY A 426 21.63 -40.04 -7.43
C GLY A 426 20.82 -40.43 -6.19
N LYS A 427 21.48 -40.61 -5.03
CA LYS A 427 20.78 -40.87 -3.75
C LYS A 427 20.08 -39.59 -3.27
N LYS A 428 18.73 -39.61 -3.18
CA LYS A 428 18.00 -38.57 -2.43
C LYS A 428 18.36 -38.67 -0.94
N ALA A 429 19.08 -37.67 -0.41
CA ALA A 429 19.31 -37.54 1.02
C ALA A 429 17.98 -37.15 1.72
N LYS A 430 17.60 -37.87 2.78
CA LYS A 430 16.46 -37.46 3.63
C LYS A 430 16.85 -36.19 4.40
N ARG A 431 16.23 -35.06 4.05
CA ARG A 431 16.27 -33.83 4.87
C ARG A 431 15.51 -34.06 6.19
N PRO A 432 15.97 -33.50 7.32
CA PRO A 432 15.21 -33.52 8.57
C PRO A 432 13.94 -32.66 8.44
N ALA A 433 12.87 -33.07 9.12
CA ALA A 433 11.63 -32.29 9.18
C ALA A 433 11.83 -31.02 10.03
N GLY A 434 11.42 -29.86 9.51
CA GLY A 434 11.46 -28.57 10.21
C GLY A 434 12.33 -27.50 9.55
N ALA A 435 13.30 -27.87 8.71
CA ALA A 435 14.10 -26.90 7.97
C ALA A 435 13.38 -26.46 6.68
N SER A 436 12.85 -25.23 6.68
CA SER A 436 12.40 -24.54 5.46
C SER A 436 13.50 -24.59 4.41
N ALA A 437 13.13 -24.84 3.15
CA ALA A 437 14.11 -24.67 2.07
C ALA A 437 14.54 -23.20 2.00
N ALA A 438 15.81 -22.95 1.71
CA ALA A 438 16.24 -21.63 1.33
C ALA A 438 15.50 -21.22 0.05
N THR A 439 15.11 -19.96 0.00
CA THR A 439 14.25 -19.39 -1.04
C THR A 439 14.93 -18.14 -1.61
N VAL A 440 14.91 -18.02 -2.92
CA VAL A 440 15.52 -16.95 -3.69
C VAL A 440 14.41 -16.23 -4.45
N GLN A 441 14.46 -14.90 -4.44
CA GLN A 441 13.49 -14.07 -5.15
C GLN A 441 13.83 -14.01 -6.63
N ASP A 442 12.85 -14.30 -7.48
CA ASP A 442 12.94 -14.25 -8.94
C ASP A 442 12.05 -13.12 -9.49
N PRO A 443 12.58 -11.90 -9.71
CA PRO A 443 11.86 -10.80 -10.36
C PRO A 443 11.41 -11.12 -11.80
N GLY A 444 11.93 -12.19 -12.42
CA GLY A 444 11.46 -12.71 -13.70
C GLY A 444 10.01 -13.19 -13.66
N ILE A 445 9.51 -13.59 -12.48
CA ILE A 445 8.08 -13.91 -12.28
C ILE A 445 7.23 -12.65 -12.54
N TRP A 446 7.54 -11.52 -11.90
CA TRP A 446 6.84 -10.26 -12.16
C TRP A 446 7.01 -9.78 -13.60
N ALA A 447 8.18 -9.98 -14.22
CA ALA A 447 8.37 -9.65 -15.63
C ALA A 447 7.45 -10.49 -16.56
N LYS A 448 7.31 -11.80 -16.29
CA LYS A 448 6.36 -12.68 -16.99
C LYS A 448 4.90 -12.27 -16.72
N GLU A 449 4.53 -11.95 -15.47
CA GLU A 449 3.16 -11.53 -15.09
C GLU A 449 2.76 -10.16 -15.65
N ILE A 450 3.68 -9.20 -15.74
CA ILE A 450 3.44 -7.90 -16.39
C ILE A 450 3.08 -8.13 -17.87
N LYS A 451 3.83 -9.00 -18.57
CA LYS A 451 3.53 -9.31 -19.99
C LYS A 451 2.28 -10.12 -20.19
N LEU A 452 1.96 -11.04 -19.26
CA LEU A 452 0.65 -11.71 -19.23
C LEU A 452 -0.49 -10.68 -19.13
N LEU A 453 -0.44 -9.77 -18.15
CA LEU A 453 -1.47 -8.74 -17.98
C LEU A 453 -1.57 -7.78 -19.18
N GLU A 454 -0.43 -7.31 -19.72
CA GLU A 454 -0.41 -6.48 -20.93
C GLU A 454 -1.01 -7.20 -22.15
N SER A 455 -0.87 -8.53 -22.27
CA SER A 455 -1.46 -9.32 -23.37
C SER A 455 -2.97 -9.54 -23.28
N LEU A 456 -3.59 -9.37 -22.10
CA LEU A 456 -5.06 -9.51 -21.95
C LEU A 456 -5.83 -8.32 -22.53
N ILE A 457 -5.16 -7.20 -22.84
CA ILE A 457 -5.80 -5.98 -23.35
C ILE A 457 -6.27 -6.21 -24.79
N GLY A 458 -7.59 -6.23 -25.01
CA GLY A 458 -8.22 -6.46 -26.31
C GLY A 458 -8.27 -7.93 -26.77
N MET A 459 -7.74 -8.87 -25.97
CA MET A 459 -7.85 -10.31 -26.24
C MET A 459 -9.31 -10.76 -26.14
N ASP A 460 -9.77 -11.63 -27.04
CA ASP A 460 -11.10 -12.27 -26.92
C ASP A 460 -11.06 -13.35 -25.84
N PRO A 461 -11.78 -13.20 -24.71
CA PRO A 461 -11.77 -14.18 -23.64
C PRO A 461 -12.61 -15.43 -23.95
N GLU A 462 -13.32 -15.44 -25.08
CA GLU A 462 -13.98 -16.64 -25.60
C GLU A 462 -13.15 -17.37 -26.67
N GLY A 463 -12.04 -16.80 -27.12
CA GLY A 463 -11.13 -17.38 -28.12
C GLY A 463 -10.28 -18.54 -27.59
N GLU A 464 -9.72 -19.33 -28.53
CA GLU A 464 -8.90 -20.51 -28.21
C GLU A 464 -7.61 -20.15 -27.46
N GLU A 465 -6.96 -19.04 -27.82
CA GLU A 465 -5.73 -18.55 -27.17
C GLU A 465 -5.94 -18.27 -25.68
N PHE A 466 -6.97 -17.47 -25.34
CA PHE A 466 -7.30 -17.18 -23.95
C PHE A 466 -7.65 -18.46 -23.17
N LYS A 467 -8.45 -19.35 -23.76
CA LYS A 467 -8.89 -20.60 -23.11
C LYS A 467 -7.73 -21.59 -22.89
N ALA A 468 -6.78 -21.65 -23.81
CA ALA A 468 -5.55 -22.44 -23.63
C ALA A 468 -4.66 -21.85 -22.53
N LEU A 469 -4.51 -20.53 -22.48
CA LEU A 469 -3.72 -19.82 -21.48
C LEU A 469 -4.33 -19.92 -20.06
N GLU A 470 -5.65 -19.76 -19.94
CA GLU A 470 -6.39 -19.95 -18.68
C GLU A 470 -6.31 -21.40 -18.20
N ALA A 471 -6.46 -22.38 -19.10
CA ALA A 471 -6.32 -23.79 -18.74
C ALA A 471 -4.90 -24.13 -18.24
N LYS A 472 -3.86 -23.60 -18.89
CA LYS A 472 -2.45 -23.78 -18.51
C LYS A 472 -2.15 -23.24 -17.11
N LEU A 473 -2.48 -21.96 -16.86
CA LEU A 473 -2.24 -21.31 -15.57
C LEU A 473 -3.09 -21.94 -14.44
N SER A 474 -4.33 -22.34 -14.77
CA SER A 474 -5.20 -23.08 -13.85
C SER A 474 -4.60 -24.45 -13.49
N GLU A 475 -4.00 -25.18 -14.42
CA GLU A 475 -3.33 -26.46 -14.14
C GLU A 475 -2.09 -26.26 -13.25
N GLU A 476 -1.23 -25.30 -13.57
CA GLU A 476 -0.02 -24.95 -12.80
C GLU A 476 -0.36 -24.64 -11.33
N GLY A 477 -1.45 -23.92 -11.09
CA GLY A 477 -1.91 -23.60 -9.74
C GLY A 477 -2.63 -24.73 -8.99
N ARG A 478 -3.01 -25.84 -9.64
CA ARG A 478 -3.99 -26.80 -9.09
C ARG A 478 -3.60 -27.37 -7.73
N GLU A 479 -2.37 -27.87 -7.55
CA GLU A 479 -1.93 -28.45 -6.26
C GLU A 479 -2.01 -27.41 -5.13
N THR A 480 -1.66 -26.16 -5.42
CA THR A 480 -1.73 -25.07 -4.43
C THR A 480 -3.18 -24.78 -4.03
N ARG A 481 -4.11 -24.74 -5.00
CA ARG A 481 -5.54 -24.51 -4.72
C ARG A 481 -6.15 -25.66 -3.92
N GLU A 482 -5.94 -26.92 -4.33
CA GLU A 482 -6.41 -28.11 -3.60
C GLU A 482 -5.90 -28.14 -2.15
N LYS A 483 -4.61 -27.89 -1.95
CA LYS A 483 -3.96 -27.83 -0.64
C LYS A 483 -4.51 -26.73 0.26
N GLN A 484 -4.90 -25.60 -0.31
CA GLN A 484 -5.48 -24.47 0.43
C GLN A 484 -6.98 -24.63 0.70
N GLN A 485 -7.73 -25.24 -0.22
CA GLN A 485 -9.11 -25.69 0.01
C GLN A 485 -9.15 -26.65 1.20
N GLN A 486 -8.33 -27.71 1.17
CA GLN A 486 -8.25 -28.67 2.27
C GLN A 486 -7.86 -28.04 3.62
N GLN A 487 -7.05 -26.97 3.64
CA GLN A 487 -6.75 -26.22 4.87
C GLN A 487 -7.95 -25.40 5.34
N TYR A 488 -8.64 -24.74 4.41
CA TYR A 488 -9.84 -23.95 4.67
C TYR A 488 -10.99 -24.83 5.22
N ASP A 489 -11.27 -25.97 4.59
CA ASP A 489 -12.32 -26.90 5.03
C ASP A 489 -12.06 -27.42 6.46
N LYS A 490 -10.81 -27.81 6.75
CA LYS A 490 -10.37 -28.24 8.09
C LYS A 490 -10.51 -27.12 9.13
N LYS A 491 -10.30 -25.87 8.75
CA LYS A 491 -10.46 -24.67 9.59
C LYS A 491 -11.95 -24.39 9.84
N VAL A 492 -12.78 -24.37 8.80
CA VAL A 492 -14.25 -24.20 8.87
C VAL A 492 -14.87 -25.28 9.77
N GLU A 493 -14.52 -26.55 9.58
CA GLU A 493 -15.01 -27.66 10.41
C GLU A 493 -14.52 -27.56 11.87
N THR A 494 -13.31 -27.06 12.10
CA THR A 494 -12.80 -26.83 13.44
C THR A 494 -13.57 -25.72 14.16
N ASP A 495 -13.92 -24.63 13.46
CA ASP A 495 -14.62 -23.50 14.09
C ASP A 495 -16.11 -23.77 14.28
N LYS A 496 -16.79 -24.46 13.34
CA LYS A 496 -18.14 -25.04 13.57
C LYS A 496 -18.17 -25.89 14.85
N LYS A 497 -17.14 -26.72 15.06
CA LYS A 497 -17.02 -27.58 16.27
C LYS A 497 -16.72 -26.78 17.55
N LYS A 498 -16.16 -25.58 17.47
CA LYS A 498 -16.04 -24.65 18.61
C LYS A 498 -17.38 -23.97 18.91
N GLU A 499 -18.07 -23.47 17.89
CA GLU A 499 -19.39 -22.86 18.05
C GLU A 499 -20.41 -23.84 18.65
N ALA A 500 -20.47 -25.07 18.15
CA ALA A 500 -21.34 -26.11 18.69
C ALA A 500 -21.04 -26.42 20.17
N LYS A 501 -19.76 -26.36 20.58
CA LYS A 501 -19.36 -26.51 21.99
C LYS A 501 -19.71 -25.30 22.84
N ALA A 502 -19.62 -24.08 22.29
CA ALA A 502 -20.02 -22.84 22.96
C ALA A 502 -21.55 -22.69 23.10
N LYS A 503 -22.32 -23.30 22.18
CA LYS A 503 -23.79 -23.33 22.16
C LYS A 503 -24.38 -24.55 22.91
N GLY A 504 -23.54 -25.47 23.40
CA GLY A 504 -23.99 -26.59 24.22
C GLY A 504 -24.41 -26.16 25.64
N PRO A 505 -25.17 -26.99 26.38
CA PRO A 505 -25.57 -26.66 27.75
C PRO A 505 -24.33 -26.47 28.62
N GLY A 506 -24.18 -25.26 29.17
CA GLY A 506 -23.02 -24.91 29.99
C GLY A 506 -22.86 -25.88 31.15
N LYS A 507 -21.70 -26.53 31.26
CA LYS A 507 -21.37 -27.36 32.43
C LYS A 507 -21.52 -26.49 33.67
N GLY A 508 -22.46 -26.83 34.54
CA GLY A 508 -22.80 -26.07 35.72
C GLY A 508 -21.67 -26.01 36.74
N GLN A 509 -20.73 -25.08 36.54
CA GLN A 509 -19.91 -24.57 37.62
C GLN A 509 -20.84 -23.82 38.58
N LYS A 510 -21.30 -24.53 39.61
CA LYS A 510 -21.88 -23.91 40.81
C LYS A 510 -20.94 -22.78 41.24
N SER A 511 -21.48 -21.58 41.47
CA SER A 511 -20.68 -20.47 41.95
C SER A 511 -20.15 -20.76 43.36
N LEU A 512 -19.12 -20.04 43.79
CA LEU A 512 -18.62 -20.17 45.15
C LEU A 512 -19.72 -19.87 46.20
N MET A 513 -20.67 -18.98 45.88
CA MET A 513 -21.85 -18.70 46.71
C MET A 513 -22.82 -19.90 46.80
N ASP A 514 -23.00 -20.66 45.72
CA ASP A 514 -23.85 -21.86 45.73
C ASP A 514 -23.25 -23.01 46.56
N MET A 515 -21.92 -23.01 46.74
CA MET A 515 -21.24 -23.92 47.66
C MET A 515 -21.26 -23.41 49.12
N MET A 516 -21.21 -22.09 49.33
CA MET A 516 -21.24 -21.50 50.68
C MET A 516 -22.62 -21.50 51.34
N LYS A 517 -23.71 -21.64 50.58
CA LYS A 517 -25.10 -21.77 51.11
C LYS A 517 -25.50 -23.19 51.50
N ALA A 518 -24.55 -24.13 51.55
CA ALA A 518 -24.79 -25.55 51.86
C ALA A 518 -24.13 -25.98 53.19
N LYS A 519 -24.26 -25.14 54.22
CA LYS A 519 -23.87 -25.39 55.62
C LYS A 519 -24.91 -24.82 56.56
#